data_AF-A0A1Q5UKF4-F1
#
_entry.id   AF-A0A1Q5UKF4-F1
#
_cell.length_a   1.000
_cell.length_b   1.000
_cell.length_c   1.000
_cell.angle_alpha   90.00
_cell.angle_beta   90.00
_cell.angle_gamma   90.00
#
_symmetry.space_group_name_H-M   'P 1'
#
loop_
_entity.id
_entity.type
_entity.pdbx_description
1 polymer ?
#
loop_
_entity_poly.entity_id
_entity_poly.type
_entity_poly.pdbx_seq_one_letter_code
_entity_poly.pdbx_strand_id
1 'polypeptide(L)'
;MASLKTGSLFRLLGHLVLENDSMDEVFTVVAWYSQLQNDCKNVYSSEYARLKGLVAEDLHNREMTYPIVLALDAPEGHWVTRALEFPSPHNIRNALKVIRSKYVRDKCTAELAESESSVKEWLELWGRKEKLDLKA
;
A
#
# COMPACT_ATOMS: atom_id res chain seq x y z
N MET A 1 9.30 3.01 -7.10
CA MET A 1 8.05 3.00 -7.89
C MET A 1 7.04 4.04 -7.40
N ALA A 2 6.65 4.02 -6.11
CA ALA A 2 5.68 4.96 -5.53
C ALA A 2 6.02 6.45 -5.73
N SER A 3 7.28 6.85 -5.53
CA SER A 3 7.75 8.24 -5.74
C SER A 3 7.54 8.76 -7.17
N LEU A 4 7.64 7.90 -8.19
CA LEU A 4 7.49 8.29 -9.59
C LEU A 4 6.04 8.21 -10.06
N LYS A 5 5.31 7.14 -9.72
CA LYS A 5 3.92 6.93 -10.15
C LYS A 5 2.95 7.89 -9.45
N THR A 6 3.12 8.05 -8.14
CA THR A 6 2.18 8.78 -7.28
C THR A 6 2.84 10.05 -6.75
N GLY A 7 4.09 9.97 -6.30
CA GLY A 7 4.83 11.11 -5.74
C GLY A 7 5.08 12.26 -6.72
N SER A 8 5.20 12.00 -8.02
CA SER A 8 5.38 13.06 -9.02
C SER A 8 4.12 13.91 -9.18
N LEU A 9 2.93 13.29 -9.13
CA LEU A 9 1.65 13.99 -9.26
C LEU A 9 1.34 14.87 -8.04
N PHE A 10 1.65 14.39 -6.83
CA PHE A 10 1.49 15.18 -5.62
C PHE A 10 2.48 16.35 -5.56
N ARG A 11 3.74 16.16 -5.97
CA ARG A 11 4.69 17.27 -6.08
C ARG A 11 4.26 18.29 -7.12
N LEU A 12 3.79 17.83 -8.28
CA LEU A 12 3.22 18.72 -9.30
C LEU A 12 2.04 19.54 -8.75
N LEU A 13 1.15 18.92 -7.97
CA LEU A 13 0.07 19.65 -7.29
C LEU A 13 0.64 20.72 -6.34
N GLY A 14 1.66 20.38 -5.55
CA GLY A 14 2.36 21.34 -4.70
C GLY A 14 2.94 22.51 -5.48
N HIS A 15 3.62 22.24 -6.60
CA HIS A 15 4.18 23.25 -7.50
C HIS A 15 3.10 24.17 -8.06
N LEU A 16 1.95 23.63 -8.46
CA LEU A 16 0.86 24.43 -9.02
C LEU A 16 0.16 25.30 -7.97
N VAL A 17 0.04 24.83 -6.73
CA VAL A 17 -0.68 25.55 -5.66
C VAL A 17 0.22 26.58 -4.96
N LEU A 18 1.50 26.26 -4.78
CA LEU A 18 2.46 27.09 -4.05
C LEU A 18 3.36 27.91 -4.98
N GLU A 19 3.32 27.64 -6.28
CA GLU A 19 4.17 28.25 -7.30
C GLU A 19 5.69 28.08 -7.01
N ASN A 20 6.07 27.03 -6.28
CA ASN A 20 7.45 26.66 -5.95
C ASN A 20 7.56 25.18 -5.52
N ASP A 21 8.79 24.72 -5.25
CA ASP A 21 9.13 23.34 -4.87
C ASP A 21 9.40 23.13 -3.36
N SER A 22 9.14 24.15 -2.53
CA SER A 22 9.51 24.16 -1.10
C SER A 22 8.88 23.03 -0.26
N MET A 23 7.82 22.40 -0.77
CA MET A 23 7.07 21.35 -0.09
C MET A 23 7.18 19.98 -0.78
N ASP A 24 8.16 19.79 -1.66
CA ASP A 24 8.31 18.53 -2.42
C ASP A 24 8.44 17.29 -1.52
N GLU A 25 9.16 17.42 -0.41
CA GLU A 25 9.30 16.34 0.56
C GLU A 25 7.96 16.01 1.22
N VAL A 26 7.21 17.02 1.66
CA VAL A 26 5.89 16.87 2.26
C VAL A 26 4.93 16.17 1.29
N PHE A 27 4.83 16.66 0.07
CA PHE A 27 3.95 16.06 -0.95
C PHE A 27 4.40 14.66 -1.38
N THR A 28 5.69 14.35 -1.29
CA THR A 28 6.21 12.99 -1.46
C THR A 28 5.72 12.06 -0.35
N VAL A 29 5.69 12.53 0.89
CA VAL A 29 5.17 11.74 2.02
C VAL A 29 3.65 11.58 1.95
N VAL A 30 2.89 12.62 1.56
CA VAL A 30 1.44 12.49 1.32
C VAL A 30 1.15 11.44 0.23
N ALA A 31 1.94 11.46 -0.85
CA ALA A 31 1.83 10.46 -1.90
C ALA A 31 2.19 9.05 -1.40
N TRP A 32 3.22 8.94 -0.56
CA TRP A 32 3.63 7.69 0.04
C TRP A 32 2.53 7.11 0.91
N TYR A 33 1.98 7.88 1.83
CA TYR A 33 0.83 7.50 2.66
C TYR A 33 -0.36 7.05 1.79
N SER A 34 -0.67 7.81 0.74
CA SER A 34 -1.78 7.50 -0.18
C SER A 34 -1.56 6.17 -0.91
N GLN A 35 -0.33 5.89 -1.36
CA GLN A 35 0.02 4.63 -2.00
C GLN A 35 -0.04 3.47 -1.02
N LEU A 36 0.56 3.61 0.17
CA LEU A 36 0.53 2.61 1.23
C LEU A 36 -0.89 2.23 1.62
N GLN A 37 -1.77 3.22 1.74
CA GLN A 37 -3.16 2.97 2.10
C GLN A 37 -3.88 2.14 1.03
N ASN A 38 -3.62 2.40 -0.26
CA ASN A 38 -4.18 1.61 -1.36
C ASN A 38 -3.63 0.17 -1.36
N ASP A 39 -2.32 0.01 -1.22
CA ASP A 39 -1.65 -1.30 -1.20
C ASP A 39 -2.17 -2.16 -0.03
N CYS A 40 -2.32 -1.56 1.16
CA CYS A 40 -2.86 -2.26 2.31
C CYS A 40 -4.35 -2.63 2.13
N LYS A 41 -5.16 -1.75 1.52
CA LYS A 41 -6.58 -2.05 1.22
C LYS A 41 -6.74 -3.22 0.27
N ASN A 42 -5.86 -3.33 -0.74
CA ASN A 42 -5.88 -4.41 -1.71
C ASN A 42 -5.84 -5.80 -1.05
N VAL A 43 -5.12 -5.91 0.07
CA VAL A 43 -4.94 -7.15 0.83
C VAL A 43 -5.96 -7.31 1.96
N TYR A 44 -6.22 -6.24 2.72
CA TYR A 44 -6.90 -6.31 4.01
C TYR A 44 -8.35 -5.81 4.02
N SER A 45 -8.79 -5.03 3.02
CA SER A 45 -10.15 -4.49 2.99
C SER A 45 -11.12 -5.42 2.26
N SER A 46 -12.12 -5.92 2.98
CA SER A 46 -13.22 -6.69 2.37
C SER A 46 -14.07 -5.85 1.41
N GLU A 47 -14.16 -4.54 1.65
CA GLU A 47 -14.88 -3.62 0.76
C GLU A 47 -14.13 -3.46 -0.57
N TYR A 48 -12.81 -3.30 -0.51
CA TYR A 48 -11.97 -3.20 -1.71
C TYR A 48 -12.05 -4.47 -2.55
N ALA A 49 -11.96 -5.64 -1.91
CA ALA A 49 -12.14 -6.92 -2.56
C ALA A 49 -13.51 -7.08 -3.23
N ARG A 50 -14.58 -6.58 -2.59
CA ARG A 50 -15.95 -6.61 -3.16
C ARG A 50 -16.08 -5.71 -4.39
N LEU A 51 -15.48 -4.52 -4.37
CA LEU A 51 -15.56 -3.56 -5.48
C LEU A 51 -14.71 -3.99 -6.70
N LYS A 52 -13.56 -4.62 -6.45
CA LYS A 52 -12.64 -5.08 -7.51
C LYS A 52 -12.91 -6.50 -7.99
N GLY A 53 -13.73 -7.27 -7.26
CA GLY A 53 -14.07 -8.65 -7.60
C GLY A 53 -12.98 -9.68 -7.30
N LEU A 54 -11.80 -9.24 -6.83
CA LEU A 54 -10.68 -10.10 -6.47
C LEU A 54 -9.96 -9.56 -5.23
N VAL A 55 -9.69 -10.45 -4.28
CA VAL A 55 -8.81 -10.16 -3.14
C VAL A 55 -7.36 -10.18 -3.62
N ALA A 56 -6.55 -9.21 -3.19
CA ALA A 56 -5.12 -9.18 -3.50
C ALA A 56 -4.83 -9.22 -5.01
N GLU A 57 -5.59 -8.43 -5.78
CA GLU A 57 -5.42 -8.27 -7.24
C GLU A 57 -3.96 -8.01 -7.61
N ASP A 58 -3.25 -7.26 -6.78
CA ASP A 58 -1.85 -6.89 -7.01
C ASP A 58 -0.95 -8.12 -7.07
N LEU A 59 -1.20 -9.13 -6.24
CA LEU A 59 -0.45 -10.40 -6.27
C LEU A 59 -0.74 -11.16 -7.57
N HIS A 60 -1.99 -11.17 -8.01
CA HIS A 60 -2.38 -11.82 -9.27
C HIS A 60 -1.75 -11.12 -10.48
N ASN A 61 -1.61 -9.80 -10.42
CA ASN A 61 -0.94 -8.99 -11.44
C ASN A 61 0.59 -9.02 -11.33
N ARG A 62 1.13 -9.67 -10.29
CA ARG A 62 2.57 -9.72 -9.96
C ARG A 62 3.17 -8.33 -9.72
N GLU A 63 2.36 -7.44 -9.15
CA GLU A 63 2.80 -6.12 -8.70
C GLU A 63 3.63 -6.24 -7.42
N MET A 64 4.57 -5.32 -7.24
CA MET A 64 5.47 -5.27 -6.08
C MET A 64 4.97 -4.22 -5.10
N THR A 65 3.74 -4.39 -4.60
CA THR A 65 3.14 -3.50 -3.61
C THR A 65 3.71 -3.72 -2.22
N TYR A 66 3.54 -2.75 -1.33
CA TYR A 66 4.24 -2.74 -0.04
C TYR A 66 4.04 -4.04 0.78
N PRO A 67 2.82 -4.59 0.95
CA PRO A 67 2.64 -5.85 1.65
C PRO A 67 3.33 -7.05 0.98
N ILE A 68 3.41 -7.07 -0.35
CA ILE A 68 4.07 -8.15 -1.11
C ILE A 68 5.59 -8.09 -0.88
N VAL A 69 6.18 -6.90 -0.93
CA VAL A 69 7.61 -6.71 -0.65
C VAL A 69 7.96 -7.14 0.77
N LEU A 70 7.17 -6.74 1.77
CA LEU A 70 7.36 -7.17 3.16
C LEU A 70 7.21 -8.68 3.32
N ALA A 71 6.27 -9.29 2.61
CA ALA A 71 6.00 -10.72 2.70
C ALA A 71 7.10 -11.59 2.08
N LEU A 72 7.91 -11.06 1.16
CA LEU A 72 9.08 -11.76 0.63
C LEU A 72 10.16 -12.01 1.70
N ASP A 73 10.30 -11.08 2.66
CA ASP A 73 11.23 -11.18 3.79
C ASP A 73 10.60 -11.82 5.04
N ALA A 74 9.31 -12.14 4.99
CA ALA A 74 8.61 -12.79 6.10
C ALA A 74 8.96 -14.29 6.19
N PRO A 75 8.75 -14.93 7.36
CA PRO A 75 8.72 -16.38 7.44
C PRO A 75 7.77 -16.95 6.39
N GLU A 76 8.19 -18.03 5.70
CA GLU A 76 7.45 -18.63 4.58
C GLU A 76 7.37 -17.76 3.31
N GLY A 77 8.17 -16.69 3.20
CA GLY A 77 8.21 -15.79 2.03
C GLY A 77 8.49 -16.45 0.68
N HIS A 78 9.07 -17.66 0.69
CA HIS A 78 9.25 -18.48 -0.52
C HIS A 78 7.93 -18.80 -1.24
N TRP A 79 6.79 -18.83 -0.53
CA TRP A 79 5.48 -18.97 -1.18
C TRP A 79 5.10 -17.73 -2.01
N VAL A 80 5.49 -16.55 -1.56
CA VAL A 80 5.29 -15.29 -2.29
C VAL A 80 6.16 -15.29 -3.54
N THR A 81 7.44 -15.69 -3.44
CA THR A 81 8.33 -15.88 -4.59
C THR A 81 7.70 -16.84 -5.61
N ARG A 82 7.24 -18.02 -5.16
CA ARG A 82 6.59 -19.02 -6.04
C ARG A 82 5.31 -18.50 -6.68
N ALA A 83 4.53 -17.68 -5.98
CA ALA A 83 3.31 -17.09 -6.54
C ALA A 83 3.62 -16.05 -7.62
N LEU A 84 4.70 -15.28 -7.47
CA LEU A 84 5.15 -14.31 -8.47
C LEU A 84 5.73 -15.00 -9.72
N GLU A 85 6.47 -16.10 -9.55
CA GLU A 85 7.03 -16.88 -10.65
C GLU A 85 5.98 -17.75 -11.35
N PHE A 86 5.18 -18.48 -10.57
CA PHE A 86 4.21 -19.47 -11.03
C PHE A 86 2.87 -19.29 -10.28
N PRO A 87 1.94 -18.45 -10.78
CA PRO A 87 0.71 -18.08 -10.08
C PRO A 87 -0.36 -19.18 -10.13
N SER A 88 -0.03 -20.39 -9.67
CA SER A 88 -1.00 -21.46 -9.49
C SER A 88 -1.95 -21.12 -8.33
N PRO A 89 -3.20 -21.61 -8.34
CA PRO A 89 -4.14 -21.39 -7.22
C PRO A 89 -3.57 -21.85 -5.87
N HIS A 90 -2.72 -22.87 -5.86
CA HIS A 90 -2.04 -23.33 -4.65
C HIS A 90 -1.02 -22.30 -4.13
N ASN A 91 -0.14 -21.82 -5.01
CA ASN A 91 0.89 -20.84 -4.65
C ASN A 91 0.26 -19.51 -4.20
N ILE A 92 -0.75 -19.02 -4.93
CA ILE A 92 -1.47 -17.79 -4.58
C ILE A 92 -2.10 -17.92 -3.18
N ARG A 93 -2.80 -19.02 -2.88
CA ARG A 93 -3.41 -19.22 -1.56
C ARG A 93 -2.38 -19.23 -0.42
N ASN A 94 -1.22 -19.85 -0.63
CA ASN A 94 -0.18 -19.86 0.40
C ASN A 94 0.50 -18.50 0.53
N ALA A 95 0.82 -17.83 -0.58
CA ALA A 95 1.34 -16.46 -0.57
C ALA A 95 0.40 -15.50 0.17
N LEU A 96 -0.91 -15.61 -0.04
CA LEU A 96 -1.89 -14.79 0.67
C LEU A 96 -1.88 -15.01 2.19
N LYS A 97 -1.60 -16.22 2.68
CA LYS A 97 -1.44 -16.46 4.12
C LYS A 97 -0.21 -15.74 4.68
N VAL A 98 0.88 -15.71 3.92
CA VAL A 98 2.12 -15.01 4.30
C VAL A 98 1.91 -13.50 4.28
N ILE A 99 1.33 -12.97 3.19
CA ILE A 99 1.04 -11.54 3.04
C ILE A 99 0.06 -11.06 4.12
N ARG A 100 -0.90 -11.89 4.52
CA ARG A 100 -1.86 -11.58 5.60
C ARG A 100 -1.38 -11.96 6.99
N SER A 101 -0.14 -12.41 7.13
CA SER A 101 0.41 -12.75 8.43
C SER A 101 0.43 -11.54 9.35
N LYS A 102 0.40 -11.80 10.66
CA LYS A 102 0.51 -10.74 11.67
C LYS A 102 1.77 -9.88 11.47
N TYR A 103 2.90 -10.49 11.10
CA TYR A 103 4.15 -9.78 10.84
C TYR A 103 4.00 -8.68 9.78
N VAL A 104 3.46 -9.05 8.60
CA VAL A 104 3.28 -8.10 7.50
C VAL A 104 2.23 -7.05 7.86
N ARG A 105 1.13 -7.47 8.48
CA ARG A 105 0.06 -6.54 8.90
C ARG A 105 0.59 -5.49 9.89
N ASP A 106 1.31 -5.92 10.92
CA ASP A 106 1.82 -5.03 11.96
C ASP A 106 2.80 -4.00 11.35
N LYS A 107 3.66 -4.42 10.42
CA LYS A 107 4.56 -3.54 9.65
C LYS A 107 3.79 -2.56 8.77
N CYS A 108 2.77 -3.01 8.04
CA CYS A 108 1.90 -2.14 7.24
C CYS A 108 1.22 -1.08 8.11
N THR A 109 0.67 -1.46 9.26
CA THR A 109 -0.01 -0.51 10.17
C THR A 109 0.96 0.46 10.83
N ALA A 110 2.17 0.01 11.17
CA ALA A 110 3.19 0.88 11.75
C ALA A 110 3.65 1.94 10.74
N GLU A 111 3.96 1.53 9.51
CA GLU A 111 4.36 2.46 8.44
C GLU A 111 3.25 3.46 8.10
N LEU A 112 1.99 3.00 8.06
CA LEU A 112 0.84 3.88 7.86
C LEU A 112 0.72 4.94 8.98
N ALA A 113 0.87 4.54 10.24
CA ALA A 113 0.80 5.46 11.37
C ALA A 113 1.97 6.45 11.40
N GLU A 114 3.19 5.98 11.08
CA GLU A 114 4.38 6.81 11.00
C GLU A 114 4.24 7.87 9.90
N SER A 115 3.92 7.44 8.67
CA SER A 115 3.71 8.34 7.54
C SER A 115 2.55 9.32 7.78
N GLU A 116 1.42 8.86 8.34
CA GLU A 116 0.29 9.73 8.70
C GLU A 116 0.69 10.85 9.65
N SER A 117 1.45 10.52 10.69
CA SER A 117 1.82 11.47 11.75
C SER A 117 2.58 12.68 11.22
N SER A 118 3.38 12.49 10.17
CA SER A 118 4.23 13.52 9.58
C SER A 118 3.50 14.45 8.60
N VAL A 119 2.32 14.07 8.10
CA VAL A 119 1.55 14.84 7.11
C VAL A 119 0.07 14.99 7.49
N LYS A 120 -0.25 14.81 8.76
CA LYS A 120 -1.63 14.75 9.27
C LYS A 120 -2.48 15.95 8.83
N GLU A 121 -1.94 17.16 8.93
CA GLU A 121 -2.66 18.40 8.54
C GLU A 121 -3.04 18.39 7.06
N TRP A 122 -2.17 17.88 6.19
CA TRP A 122 -2.43 17.76 4.75
C TRP A 122 -3.46 16.67 4.44
N LEU A 123 -3.45 15.58 5.19
CA LEU A 123 -4.45 14.50 5.06
C LEU A 123 -5.83 14.97 5.54
N GLU A 124 -5.89 15.79 6.58
CA GLU A 124 -7.12 16.42 7.05
C GLU A 124 -7.69 17.38 6.00
N LEU A 125 -6.84 18.20 5.37
CA LEU A 125 -7.22 19.08 4.25
C LEU A 125 -7.71 18.31 3.03
N TRP A 126 -7.10 17.17 2.72
CA TRP A 126 -7.57 16.28 1.66
C TRP A 126 -9.00 15.76 1.93
N GLY A 127 -9.41 15.67 3.19
CA GLY A 127 -10.78 15.31 3.58
C GLY A 127 -11.14 13.84 3.35
N ARG A 128 -10.17 12.98 3.00
CA ARG A 128 -10.41 11.53 2.82
C ARG A 128 -10.57 10.85 4.18
N LYS A 129 -11.81 10.64 4.62
CA LYS A 129 -12.14 9.76 5.75
C LYS A 129 -12.33 8.32 5.28
N GLU A 130 -11.28 7.68 4.77
CA GLU A 130 -11.38 6.27 4.35
C GLU A 130 -10.93 5.33 5.47
N LYS A 131 -11.87 4.55 6.01
CA LYS A 131 -11.58 3.55 7.05
C LYS A 131 -10.89 2.33 6.43
N LEU A 132 -9.74 1.94 6.98
CA LEU A 132 -9.23 0.58 6.81
C LEU A 132 -10.07 -0.33 7.71
N ASP A 133 -11.05 -1.02 7.13
CA ASP A 133 -11.82 -2.03 7.87
C ASP A 133 -10.96 -3.30 7.98
N LEU A 134 -9.94 -3.24 8.86
CA LEU A 134 -9.04 -4.34 9.18
C LEU A 134 -9.81 -5.37 10.02
N LYS A 135 -10.78 -6.06 9.42
CA LYS A 135 -11.43 -7.18 10.10
C LYS A 135 -10.39 -8.30 10.31
N ALA A 136 -10.24 -8.69 11.57
CA ALA A 136 -9.32 -9.71 12.05
C ALA A 136 -9.63 -11.10 11.49
#